data_AF-A0A955H504-F1
#
_entry.id   AF-A0A955H504-F1
#
_cell.length_a   1.000
_cell.length_b   1.000
_cell.length_c   1.000
_cell.angle_alpha   90.00
_cell.angle_beta   90.00
_cell.angle_gamma   90.00
#
_symmetry.space_group_name_H-M   'P 1'
#
loop_
_entity.id
_entity.type
_entity.pdbx_description
1 polymer ?
#
loop_
_entity_poly.entity_id
_entity_poly.type
_entity_poly.pdbx_seq_one_letter_code
_entity_poly.pdbx_strand_id
1 'polypeptide(L)'
;GADAVTESIVKDCSINERLQFEELLGKLDSKLSQAQLVELERLFGRCGAFFSERKSVMVAKLVREVEILNNYVTQLNVILNDENDSDEFLLETWTELAIEEKKRSDQLAELVQLQDKIITALLNGKSVQSTEILGIMQTVKEVQENLTLSNIKATEARAKLITL
;
A
#
# COMPACT_ATOMS: atom_id res chain seq x y z
N GLY A 1 2.65 20.73 -3.92
CA GLY A 1 3.60 19.71 -3.46
C GLY A 1 3.25 18.36 -4.08
N ALA A 2 4.09 17.34 -3.91
CA ALA A 2 3.84 15.98 -4.42
C ALA A 2 2.49 15.40 -3.94
N ASP A 3 2.05 15.80 -2.74
CA ASP A 3 0.74 15.44 -2.18
C ASP A 3 -0.42 15.99 -3.02
N ALA A 4 -0.36 17.26 -3.43
CA ALA A 4 -1.42 17.89 -4.25
C ALA A 4 -1.58 17.25 -5.65
N VAL A 5 -0.49 16.72 -6.22
CA VAL A 5 -0.55 15.99 -7.50
C VAL A 5 -1.16 14.61 -7.30
N THR A 6 -0.77 13.92 -6.22
CA THR A 6 -1.30 12.60 -5.87
C THR A 6 -2.81 12.68 -5.55
N GLU A 7 -3.25 13.70 -4.83
CA GLU A 7 -4.65 13.98 -4.48
C GLU A 7 -5.51 14.35 -5.70
N SER A 8 -4.91 14.85 -6.78
CA SER A 8 -5.63 15.10 -8.03
C SER A 8 -5.92 13.83 -8.84
N ILE A 9 -5.14 12.77 -8.61
CA ILE A 9 -5.22 11.49 -9.32
C ILE A 9 -6.13 10.51 -8.56
N VAL A 10 -6.01 10.48 -7.24
CA VAL A 10 -6.77 9.56 -6.37
C VAL A 10 -7.82 10.36 -5.62
N LYS A 11 -9.10 10.18 -5.99
CA LYS A 11 -10.22 10.80 -5.28
C LYS A 11 -10.53 10.03 -4.01
N ASP A 12 -10.48 10.71 -2.88
CA ASP A 12 -11.04 10.17 -1.63
C ASP A 12 -12.57 10.16 -1.69
N CYS A 13 -13.17 9.30 -0.87
CA CYS A 13 -14.58 9.39 -0.58
C CYS A 13 -14.85 10.58 0.37
N SER A 14 -16.11 11.00 0.48
CA SER A 14 -16.45 12.09 1.40
C SER A 14 -16.21 11.69 2.86
N ILE A 15 -15.96 12.67 3.73
CA ILE A 15 -15.78 12.44 5.18
C ILE A 15 -16.98 11.65 5.76
N ASN A 16 -18.20 11.96 5.33
CA ASN A 16 -19.39 11.26 5.76
C ASN A 16 -19.39 9.78 5.35
N GLU A 17 -18.97 9.48 4.12
CA GLU A 17 -18.84 8.10 3.65
C GLU A 17 -17.75 7.34 4.41
N ARG A 18 -16.61 7.97 4.70
CA ARG A 18 -15.55 7.33 5.49
C ARG A 18 -15.99 7.03 6.92
N LEU A 19 -16.68 7.96 7.58
CA LEU A 19 -17.22 7.74 8.92
C LEU A 19 -18.24 6.59 8.94
N GLN A 20 -19.14 6.54 7.96
CA GLN A 20 -20.11 5.45 7.83
C GLN A 20 -19.42 4.10 7.55
N PHE A 21 -18.39 4.12 6.72
CA PHE A 21 -17.59 2.93 6.40
C PHE A 21 -16.90 2.38 7.65
N GLU A 22 -16.24 3.23 8.42
CA GLU A 22 -15.59 2.86 9.69
C GLU A 22 -16.61 2.36 10.73
N GLU A 23 -17.78 2.99 10.82
CA GLU A 23 -18.86 2.55 11.71
C GLU A 23 -19.37 1.14 11.36
N LEU A 24 -19.57 0.85 10.07
CA LEU A 24 -20.02 -0.47 9.62
C LEU A 24 -18.93 -1.53 9.80
N LEU A 25 -17.66 -1.21 9.52
CA LEU A 25 -16.54 -2.11 9.80
C LEU A 25 -16.45 -2.46 11.29
N GLY A 26 -16.60 -1.48 12.18
CA GLY A 26 -16.58 -1.70 13.63
C GLY A 26 -17.72 -2.60 14.14
N LYS A 27 -18.76 -2.82 13.33
CA LYS A 27 -19.91 -3.68 13.65
C LYS A 27 -19.84 -5.05 12.97
N LEU A 28 -18.75 -5.39 12.28
CA LEU A 28 -18.58 -6.72 11.65
C LEU A 28 -18.75 -7.86 12.67
N ASP A 29 -18.21 -7.69 13.89
CA ASP A 29 -18.26 -8.69 14.95
C ASP A 29 -19.66 -8.85 15.58
N SER A 30 -20.52 -7.82 15.50
CA SER A 30 -21.87 -7.84 16.08
C SER A 30 -22.94 -8.37 15.12
N LYS A 31 -22.53 -8.93 13.98
CA LYS A 31 -23.37 -9.39 12.85
C LYS A 31 -24.16 -8.24 12.23
N LEU A 32 -23.65 -7.75 11.10
CA LEU A 32 -24.37 -6.81 10.25
C LEU A 32 -25.62 -7.45 9.63
N SER A 33 -26.69 -6.67 9.53
CA SER A 33 -27.86 -7.05 8.72
C SER A 33 -27.51 -7.06 7.23
N GLN A 34 -28.29 -7.76 6.40
CA GLN A 34 -28.06 -7.81 4.94
C GLN A 34 -28.01 -6.40 4.32
N ALA A 35 -28.88 -5.49 4.74
CA ALA A 35 -28.89 -4.11 4.25
C ALA A 35 -27.61 -3.35 4.62
N GLN A 36 -27.07 -3.61 5.81
CA GLN A 36 -25.81 -3.01 6.25
C GLN A 36 -24.60 -3.61 5.55
N LEU A 37 -24.62 -4.91 5.20
CA LEU A 37 -23.57 -5.54 4.40
C LEU A 37 -23.54 -4.98 2.97
N VAL A 38 -24.70 -4.77 2.35
CA VAL A 38 -24.79 -4.15 1.01
C VAL A 38 -24.27 -2.71 1.06
N GLU A 39 -24.61 -1.96 2.11
CA GLU A 39 -24.09 -0.61 2.27
C GLU A 39 -22.58 -0.60 2.54
N LEU A 40 -22.07 -1.58 3.31
CA LEU A 40 -20.64 -1.75 3.54
C LEU A 40 -19.90 -2.04 2.23
N GLU A 41 -20.40 -2.92 1.36
CA GLU A 41 -19.84 -3.21 0.04
C GLU A 41 -19.82 -1.94 -0.83
N ARG A 42 -20.93 -1.19 -0.87
CA ARG A 42 -21.02 0.07 -1.62
C ARG A 42 -19.98 1.09 -1.14
N LEU A 43 -19.83 1.23 0.18
CA LEU A 43 -18.85 2.13 0.78
C LEU A 43 -17.42 1.63 0.61
N PHE A 44 -17.20 0.31 0.67
CA PHE A 44 -15.90 -0.32 0.41
C PHE A 44 -15.42 -0.01 -1.01
N GLY A 45 -16.29 -0.15 -2.02
CA GLY A 45 -15.97 0.19 -3.41
C GLY A 45 -15.65 1.68 -3.64
N ARG A 46 -16.05 2.57 -2.70
CA ARG A 46 -15.74 4.01 -2.77
C ARG A 46 -14.54 4.43 -1.94
N CYS A 47 -14.37 3.85 -0.76
CA CYS A 47 -13.42 4.30 0.26
C CYS A 47 -12.24 3.33 0.46
N GLY A 48 -12.43 2.04 0.18
CA GLY A 48 -11.54 0.96 0.58
C GLY A 48 -10.19 0.99 -0.13
N ALA A 49 -10.16 1.38 -1.40
CA ALA A 49 -8.94 1.42 -2.20
C ALA A 49 -8.10 2.69 -2.01
N PHE A 50 -8.69 3.77 -1.48
CA PHE A 50 -8.08 5.11 -1.46
C PHE A 50 -6.62 5.14 -0.98
N PHE A 51 -6.34 4.61 0.22
CA PHE A 51 -5.00 4.66 0.79
C PHE A 51 -3.99 3.81 0.01
N SER A 52 -4.44 2.67 -0.52
CA SER A 52 -3.62 1.79 -1.34
C SER A 52 -3.28 2.45 -2.68
N GLU A 53 -4.28 3.02 -3.36
CA GLU A 53 -4.10 3.76 -4.61
C GLU A 53 -3.19 4.98 -4.43
N ARG A 54 -3.41 5.77 -3.37
CA ARG A 54 -2.57 6.93 -3.06
C ARG A 54 -1.11 6.52 -2.87
N LYS A 55 -0.86 5.43 -2.15
CA LYS A 55 0.49 4.90 -1.97
C LYS A 55 1.07 4.39 -3.29
N SER A 56 0.29 3.69 -4.10
CA SER A 56 0.72 3.20 -5.41
C SER A 56 1.22 4.33 -6.32
N VAL A 57 0.51 5.45 -6.38
CA VAL A 57 0.95 6.63 -7.15
C VAL A 57 2.26 7.22 -6.60
N MET A 58 2.37 7.37 -5.27
CA MET A 58 3.60 7.88 -4.64
C MET A 58 4.81 6.98 -4.91
N VAL A 59 4.60 5.67 -4.84
CA VAL A 59 5.64 4.67 -5.10
C VAL A 59 6.04 4.64 -6.57
N ALA A 60 5.07 4.69 -7.49
CA ALA A 60 5.36 4.76 -8.92
C ALA A 60 6.23 5.98 -9.26
N LYS A 61 5.96 7.11 -8.59
CA LYS A 61 6.81 8.29 -8.69
C LYS A 61 8.21 8.03 -8.12
N LEU A 62 8.32 7.49 -6.91
CA LEU A 62 9.62 7.19 -6.29
C LEU A 62 10.48 6.28 -7.19
N VAL A 63 9.92 5.18 -7.68
CA VAL A 63 10.61 4.23 -8.56
C VAL A 63 11.15 4.96 -9.80
N ARG A 64 10.31 5.79 -10.44
CA ARG A 64 10.72 6.59 -11.60
C ARG A 64 11.86 7.57 -11.28
N GLU A 65 11.79 8.28 -10.17
CA GLU A 65 12.84 9.23 -9.80
C GLU A 65 14.17 8.50 -9.51
N VAL A 66 14.13 7.32 -8.90
CA VAL A 66 15.31 6.47 -8.68
C VAL A 66 15.90 5.97 -10.02
N GLU A 67 15.07 5.56 -10.97
CA GLU A 67 15.51 5.20 -12.32
C GLU A 67 16.19 6.37 -13.04
N ILE A 68 15.63 7.58 -12.91
CA ILE A 68 16.23 8.80 -13.47
C ILE A 68 17.58 9.10 -12.82
N LEU A 69 17.66 9.02 -11.48
CA LEU A 69 18.91 9.22 -10.74
C LEU A 69 19.99 8.22 -11.18
N ASN A 70 19.63 6.93 -11.30
CA ASN A 70 20.52 5.89 -11.79
C ASN A 70 21.14 6.24 -13.15
N ASN A 71 20.30 6.71 -14.08
CA ASN A 71 20.75 7.11 -15.41
C ASN A 71 21.72 8.31 -15.36
N TYR A 72 21.48 9.28 -14.47
CA TYR A 72 22.38 10.42 -14.30
C TYR A 72 23.72 10.01 -13.69
N VAL A 73 23.73 9.20 -12.63
CA VAL A 73 24.96 8.69 -12.01
C VAL A 73 25.77 7.89 -13.03
N THR A 74 25.12 7.00 -13.78
CA THR A 74 25.77 6.22 -14.84
C THR A 74 26.42 7.12 -15.90
N GLN A 75 25.73 8.17 -16.36
CA GLN A 75 26.28 9.11 -17.34
C GLN A 75 27.45 9.92 -16.77
N LEU A 76 27.34 10.37 -15.52
CA LEU A 76 28.41 11.11 -14.84
C LEU A 76 29.67 10.27 -14.68
N ASN A 77 29.55 9.02 -14.24
CA ASN A 77 30.68 8.10 -14.08
C ASN A 77 31.39 7.87 -15.43
N VAL A 78 30.64 7.76 -16.53
CA VAL A 78 31.21 7.63 -17.88
C VAL A 78 31.96 8.91 -18.31
N ILE A 79 31.44 10.09 -17.99
CA ILE A 79 32.05 11.38 -18.39
C ILE A 79 33.30 11.68 -17.56
N LEU A 80 33.23 11.45 -16.25
CA LEU A 80 34.28 11.80 -15.30
C LEU A 80 35.35 10.72 -15.20
N ASN A 81 35.08 9.50 -15.69
CA ASN A 81 35.93 8.32 -15.52
C ASN A 81 36.32 8.13 -14.05
N ASP A 82 35.36 8.41 -13.17
CA ASP A 82 35.46 8.42 -11.72
C ASP A 82 34.37 7.48 -11.18
N GLU A 83 34.81 6.44 -10.49
CA GLU A 83 33.95 5.50 -9.77
C GLU A 83 33.89 5.99 -8.33
N ASN A 84 33.05 6.99 -8.06
CA ASN A 84 32.86 7.50 -6.72
C ASN A 84 31.95 6.56 -5.92
N ASP A 85 32.56 5.71 -5.07
CA ASP A 85 31.88 4.74 -4.20
C ASP A 85 30.70 5.34 -3.41
N SER A 86 30.74 6.63 -3.09
CA SER A 86 29.66 7.32 -2.36
C SER A 86 28.38 7.47 -3.17
N ASP A 87 28.48 7.74 -4.47
CA ASP A 87 27.31 7.93 -5.33
C ASP A 87 26.64 6.58 -5.64
N GLU A 88 27.44 5.53 -5.76
CA GLU A 88 26.98 4.14 -5.91
C GLU A 88 26.25 3.65 -4.64
N PHE A 89 26.79 3.91 -3.45
CA PHE A 89 26.14 3.56 -2.17
C PHE A 89 24.79 4.27 -1.97
N LEU A 90 24.71 5.57 -2.30
CA LEU A 90 23.47 6.34 -2.24
C LEU A 90 22.42 5.77 -3.19
N LEU A 91 22.83 5.45 -4.41
CA LEU A 91 21.95 4.88 -5.43
C LEU A 91 21.43 3.49 -5.04
N GLU A 92 22.29 2.63 -4.49
CA GLU A 92 21.89 1.31 -3.97
C GLU A 92 20.84 1.48 -2.88
N THR A 93 21.07 2.39 -1.92
CA THR A 93 20.14 2.63 -0.82
C THR A 93 18.79 3.19 -1.30
N TRP A 94 18.79 4.09 -2.28
CA TRP A 94 17.55 4.57 -2.92
C TRP A 94 16.79 3.47 -3.67
N THR A 95 17.53 2.56 -4.31
CA THR A 95 16.98 1.39 -5.00
C THR A 95 16.35 0.41 -4.01
N GLU A 96 17.02 0.09 -2.91
CA GLU A 96 16.49 -0.72 -1.81
C GLU A 96 15.18 -0.12 -1.28
N LEU A 97 15.16 1.18 -1.03
CA LEU A 97 13.97 1.88 -0.54
C LEU A 97 12.81 1.78 -1.54
N ALA A 98 13.07 2.00 -2.83
CA ALA A 98 12.05 1.92 -3.87
C ALA A 98 11.45 0.50 -3.99
N ILE A 99 12.29 -0.54 -3.89
CA ILE A 99 11.85 -1.94 -3.90
C ILE A 99 10.94 -2.24 -2.70
N GLU A 100 11.35 -1.88 -1.49
CA GLU A 100 10.56 -2.16 -0.29
C GLU A 100 9.28 -1.35 -0.24
N GLU A 101 9.28 -0.09 -0.69
CA GLU A 101 8.05 0.70 -0.81
C GLU A 101 7.10 0.15 -1.88
N LYS A 102 7.62 -0.37 -2.99
CA LYS A 102 6.83 -1.11 -3.99
C LYS A 102 6.18 -2.35 -3.39
N LYS A 103 6.95 -3.17 -2.69
CA LYS A 103 6.42 -4.36 -2.02
C LYS A 103 5.31 -4.01 -1.03
N ARG A 104 5.48 -2.95 -0.24
CA ARG A 104 4.43 -2.46 0.68
C ARG A 104 3.18 -1.99 -0.06
N SER A 105 3.33 -1.32 -1.20
CA SER A 105 2.20 -0.91 -2.03
C SER A 105 1.43 -2.10 -2.57
N ASP A 106 2.13 -3.09 -3.09
CA ASP A 106 1.53 -4.31 -3.66
C ASP A 106 0.76 -5.09 -2.57
N GLN A 107 1.33 -5.21 -1.37
CA GLN A 107 0.69 -5.84 -0.21
C GLN A 107 -0.56 -5.09 0.29
N LEU A 108 -0.55 -3.75 0.26
CA LEU A 108 -1.73 -2.96 0.63
C LEU A 108 -2.87 -3.16 -0.39
N ALA A 109 -2.54 -3.27 -1.68
CA ALA A 109 -3.52 -3.62 -2.70
C ALA A 109 -4.08 -5.03 -2.49
N GLU A 110 -3.23 -6.00 -2.11
CA GLU A 110 -3.66 -7.35 -1.76
C GLU A 110 -4.60 -7.36 -0.54
N LEU A 111 -4.29 -6.60 0.52
CA LEU A 111 -5.18 -6.48 1.69
C LEU A 111 -6.57 -5.94 1.32
N VAL A 112 -6.64 -4.94 0.44
CA VAL A 112 -7.93 -4.43 -0.07
C VAL A 112 -8.68 -5.52 -0.82
N GLN A 113 -8.01 -6.29 -1.68
CA GLN A 113 -8.66 -7.40 -2.40
C GLN A 113 -9.13 -8.52 -1.45
N LEU A 114 -8.37 -8.81 -0.39
CA LEU A 114 -8.77 -9.82 0.60
C LEU A 114 -9.98 -9.32 1.42
N GLN A 115 -10.03 -8.05 1.78
CA GLN A 115 -11.19 -7.43 2.43
C GLN A 115 -12.45 -7.51 1.55
N ASP A 116 -12.33 -7.23 0.25
CA ASP A 116 -13.43 -7.37 -0.71
C ASP A 116 -13.99 -8.80 -0.77
N LYS A 117 -13.09 -9.80 -0.79
CA LYS A 117 -13.48 -11.21 -0.75
C LYS A 117 -14.22 -11.58 0.53
N ILE A 118 -13.81 -11.05 1.68
CA ILE A 118 -14.52 -11.27 2.96
C ILE A 118 -15.92 -10.66 2.91
N ILE A 119 -16.05 -9.41 2.46
CA ILE A 119 -17.34 -8.72 2.35
C ILE A 119 -18.28 -9.49 1.41
N THR A 120 -17.77 -9.91 0.24
CA THR A 120 -18.51 -10.72 -0.73
C THR A 120 -18.95 -12.06 -0.15
N ALA A 121 -18.08 -12.76 0.59
CA ALA A 121 -18.42 -14.02 1.24
C ALA A 121 -19.55 -13.82 2.28
N LEU A 122 -19.47 -12.76 3.09
CA LEU A 122 -20.50 -12.42 4.08
C LEU A 122 -21.84 -12.09 3.42
N LEU A 123 -21.83 -11.33 2.31
CA LEU A 123 -23.02 -11.03 1.51
C LEU A 123 -23.71 -12.27 0.95
N ASN A 124 -22.93 -13.29 0.60
CA ASN A 124 -23.42 -14.60 0.15
C ASN A 124 -23.91 -15.49 1.30
N GLY A 125 -24.03 -14.94 2.52
CA GLY A 125 -24.55 -15.64 3.69
C GLY A 125 -23.55 -16.60 4.35
N LYS A 126 -22.26 -16.52 4.00
CA LYS A 126 -21.22 -17.30 4.68
C LYS A 126 -21.06 -16.78 6.11
N SER A 127 -20.89 -17.70 7.05
CA SER A 127 -20.51 -17.34 8.43
C SER A 127 -19.06 -16.88 8.46
N VAL A 128 -18.73 -15.93 9.36
CA VAL A 128 -17.35 -15.51 9.68
C VAL A 128 -16.45 -16.71 10.05
N GLN A 129 -17.05 -17.79 10.58
CA GLN A 129 -16.37 -19.04 10.93
C GLN A 129 -16.29 -20.06 9.78
N SER A 130 -16.70 -19.67 8.57
CA SER A 130 -16.58 -20.55 7.40
C SER A 130 -15.11 -20.81 7.06
N THR A 131 -14.81 -22.01 6.57
CA THR A 131 -13.45 -22.39 6.14
C THR A 131 -12.90 -21.45 5.07
N GLU A 132 -13.77 -20.90 4.23
CA GLU A 132 -13.44 -19.89 3.21
C GLU A 132 -12.94 -18.58 3.85
N ILE A 133 -13.71 -17.99 4.77
CA ILE A 133 -13.31 -16.75 5.44
C ILE A 133 -12.07 -16.98 6.32
N LEU A 134 -12.00 -18.11 7.03
CA LEU A 134 -10.81 -18.45 7.82
C LEU A 134 -9.55 -18.61 6.96
N GLY A 135 -9.68 -19.18 5.76
CA GLY A 135 -8.60 -19.25 4.78
C GLY A 135 -8.13 -17.86 4.33
N ILE A 136 -9.07 -16.97 4.01
CA ILE A 136 -8.75 -15.58 3.66
C ILE A 136 -8.07 -14.86 4.84
N MET A 137 -8.56 -15.04 6.06
CA MET A 137 -7.96 -14.46 7.27
C MET A 137 -6.53 -14.95 7.53
N GLN A 138 -6.22 -16.20 7.16
CA GLN A 138 -4.85 -16.71 7.25
C GLN A 138 -3.92 -15.98 6.26
N THR A 139 -4.35 -15.80 5.01
CA THR A 139 -3.61 -14.99 4.02
C THR A 139 -3.45 -13.55 4.49
N VAL A 140 -4.49 -12.95 5.08
CA VAL A 140 -4.40 -11.58 5.65
C VAL A 140 -3.28 -11.49 6.68
N LYS A 141 -3.14 -12.48 7.57
CA LYS A 141 -2.03 -12.50 8.55
C LYS A 141 -0.67 -12.56 7.89
N GLU A 142 -0.51 -13.43 6.90
CA GLU A 142 0.75 -13.57 6.15
C GLU A 142 1.12 -12.26 5.43
N VAL A 143 0.15 -11.59 4.81
CA VAL A 143 0.37 -10.28 4.17
C VAL A 143 0.75 -9.21 5.20
N GLN A 144 0.11 -9.20 6.39
CA GLN A 144 0.44 -8.27 7.48
C GLN A 144 1.84 -8.49 8.05
N GLU A 145 2.26 -9.74 8.22
CA GLU A 145 3.62 -10.09 8.66
C GLU A 145 4.66 -9.60 7.64
N ASN A 146 4.42 -9.87 6.35
CA ASN A 146 5.30 -9.42 5.28
C ASN A 146 5.34 -7.88 5.16
N LEU A 147 4.22 -7.20 5.41
CA LEU A 147 4.14 -5.74 5.42
C LEU A 147 4.92 -5.13 6.58
N THR A 148 4.91 -5.79 7.74
CA THR A 148 5.71 -5.41 8.91
C THR A 148 7.19 -5.50 8.59
N LEU A 149 7.64 -6.62 8.01
CA LEU A 149 9.03 -6.80 7.58
C LEU A 149 9.48 -5.75 6.58
N SER A 150 8.70 -5.51 5.52
CA SER A 150 9.05 -4.50 4.52
C SER A 150 9.01 -3.07 5.07
N ASN A 151 8.17 -2.79 6.08
CA ASN A 151 8.20 -1.51 6.77
C ASN A 151 9.48 -1.30 7.57
N ILE A 152 9.99 -2.33 8.24
CA ILE A 152 11.26 -2.27 8.98
C ILE A 152 12.40 -1.94 8.00
N LYS A 153 12.52 -2.71 6.92
CA LYS A 153 13.57 -2.50 5.91
C LYS A 153 13.50 -1.13 5.24
N ALA A 154 12.31 -0.66 4.89
CA ALA A 154 12.13 0.68 4.34
C ALA A 154 12.53 1.78 5.35
N THR A 155 12.31 1.55 6.64
CA THR A 155 12.73 2.48 7.70
C THR A 155 14.26 2.49 7.85
N GLU A 156 14.90 1.32 7.79
CA GLU A 156 16.36 1.20 7.80
C GLU A 156 16.99 1.91 6.60
N ALA A 157 16.46 1.70 5.38
CA ALA A 157 16.94 2.38 4.18
C ALA A 157 16.77 3.91 4.28
N ARG A 158 15.63 4.40 4.80
CA ARG A 158 15.46 5.84 5.08
C ARG A 158 16.46 6.37 6.09
N ALA A 159 16.74 5.61 7.15
CA ALA A 159 17.69 6.03 8.17
C ALA A 159 19.08 6.21 7.57
N LYS A 160 19.54 5.26 6.73
CA LYS A 160 20.81 5.36 6.00
C LYS A 160 20.89 6.63 5.14
N LEU A 161 19.80 6.98 4.44
CA LEU A 161 19.72 8.16 3.58
C LEU A 161 19.71 9.50 4.34
N ILE A 162 19.23 9.53 5.59
CA ILE A 162 19.19 10.75 6.42
C ILE A 162 20.52 11.00 7.14
N THR A 163 21.32 9.95 7.35
CA THR A 163 22.60 10.02 8.06
C THR A 163 23.80 10.38 7.18
N LEU A 164 23.58 10.58 5.87
CA LEU A 164 24.57 11.05 4.89
C LEU A 164 24.49 12.57 4.72
#